data_AF-A0A103RSP7-F1
#
_entry.id   AF-A0A103RSP7-F1
#
_cell.length_a   1.000
_cell.length_b   1.000
_cell.length_c   1.000
_cell.angle_alpha   90.00
_cell.angle_beta   90.00
_cell.angle_gamma   90.00
#
_symmetry.space_group_name_H-M   'P 1'
#
loop_
_entity.id
_entity.type
_entity.pdbx_description
1 polymer ?
#
loop_
_entity_poly.entity_id
_entity_poly.type
_entity_poly.pdbx_seq_one_letter_code
_entity_poly.pdbx_strand_id
1 'polypeptide(L)'
;MRKLKDAGWQIRYGTRGGGSFVDRRNETITLDGNLEDHPVTATQTLAHEVGHATYPLREDCSSKAAYVNSTLEDEGAATINNIKVRREILANGGQDIGIAGNSTNHASYNKAYDQFLLDGDADAARRAIGEQFGEGELTSNTRQPYAEYYGNWYDANCPSAK
;
A
#
# COMPACT_ATOMS: atom_id res chain seq x y z
N MET A 1 -11.90 -0.31 -9.51
CA MET A 1 -11.61 0.08 -10.90
C MET A 1 -12.62 1.10 -11.45
N ARG A 2 -13.91 0.78 -11.64
CA ARG A 2 -14.89 1.72 -12.23
C ARG A 2 -14.95 3.07 -11.52
N LYS A 3 -15.04 3.06 -10.18
CA LYS A 3 -15.03 4.28 -9.34
C LYS A 3 -13.85 5.22 -9.58
N LEU A 4 -12.63 4.71 -9.78
CA LEU A 4 -11.46 5.55 -10.03
C LEU A 4 -11.48 6.14 -11.44
N LYS A 5 -11.86 5.33 -12.45
CA LYS A 5 -12.05 5.83 -13.82
C LYS A 5 -13.15 6.89 -13.88
N ASP A 6 -14.27 6.66 -13.20
CA ASP A 6 -15.38 7.61 -13.11
C ASP A 6 -14.96 8.90 -12.37
N ALA A 7 -13.99 8.80 -11.46
CA ALA A 7 -13.38 9.92 -10.75
C ALA A 7 -12.20 10.58 -11.52
N GLY A 8 -11.92 10.17 -12.77
CA GLY A 8 -10.90 10.80 -13.61
C GLY A 8 -9.46 10.31 -13.41
N TRP A 9 -9.23 9.29 -12.56
CA TRP A 9 -7.90 8.79 -12.28
C TRP A 9 -7.25 8.15 -13.52
N GLN A 10 -5.97 8.47 -13.73
CA GLN A 10 -5.15 7.87 -14.78
C GLN A 10 -4.38 6.66 -14.25
N ILE A 11 -4.36 5.58 -15.02
CA ILE A 11 -3.53 4.40 -14.73
C ILE A 11 -2.61 4.19 -15.93
N ARG A 12 -1.30 4.19 -15.69
CA ARG A 12 -0.29 4.08 -16.75
C ARG A 12 0.91 3.26 -16.31
N TYR A 13 1.64 2.70 -17.27
CA TYR A 13 3.00 2.22 -17.04
C TYR A 13 3.98 3.39 -17.12
N GLY A 14 4.93 3.42 -16.19
CA GLY A 14 6.04 4.38 -16.16
C GLY A 14 7.32 3.81 -16.78
N THR A 15 8.44 4.46 -16.51
CA THR A 15 9.76 3.97 -16.93
C THR A 15 10.10 2.64 -16.24
N ARG A 16 10.72 1.72 -16.97
CA ARG A 16 11.23 0.45 -16.43
C ARG A 16 12.22 0.70 -15.28
N GLY A 17 11.96 0.12 -14.11
CA GLY A 17 12.76 0.28 -12.89
C GLY A 17 12.45 1.55 -12.09
N GLY A 18 11.43 2.32 -12.50
CA GLY A 18 10.99 3.54 -11.81
C GLY A 18 10.14 3.28 -10.56
N GLY A 19 9.77 2.02 -10.28
CA GLY A 19 8.83 1.67 -9.22
C GLY A 19 7.37 1.90 -9.60
N SER A 20 6.49 1.47 -8.72
CA SER A 20 5.05 1.73 -8.80
C SER A 20 4.65 2.64 -7.64
N PHE A 21 3.74 3.58 -7.88
CA PHE A 21 3.34 4.57 -6.89
C PHE A 21 2.03 5.29 -7.29
N VAL A 22 1.44 5.93 -6.28
CA VAL A 22 0.30 6.83 -6.42
C VAL A 22 0.75 8.29 -6.29
N ASP A 23 0.37 9.11 -7.27
CA ASP A 23 0.36 10.56 -7.14
C ASP A 23 -1.08 11.02 -6.90
N ARG A 24 -1.42 11.28 -5.63
CA ARG A 24 -2.77 11.72 -5.22
C ARG A 24 -3.10 13.13 -5.69
N ARG A 25 -2.10 13.99 -5.93
CA ARG A 25 -2.33 15.38 -6.37
C ARG A 25 -2.71 15.44 -7.84
N ASN A 26 -2.09 14.59 -8.64
CA ASN A 26 -2.36 14.46 -10.08
C ASN A 26 -3.28 13.26 -10.41
N GLU A 27 -3.89 12.64 -9.40
CA GLU A 27 -4.84 11.52 -9.53
C GLU A 27 -4.32 10.42 -10.49
N THR A 28 -3.05 10.04 -10.32
CA THR A 28 -2.37 9.10 -11.21
C THR A 28 -1.83 7.91 -10.44
N ILE A 29 -2.12 6.71 -10.94
CA ILE A 29 -1.46 5.47 -10.55
C ILE A 29 -0.44 5.12 -11.63
N THR A 30 0.83 5.02 -11.25
CA THR A 30 1.91 4.59 -12.13
C THR A 30 2.37 3.20 -11.72
N LEU A 31 2.34 2.25 -12.67
CA LEU A 31 2.94 0.93 -12.52
C LEU A 31 4.35 0.94 -13.12
N ASP A 32 5.29 0.23 -12.52
CA ASP A 32 6.64 0.09 -13.08
C ASP A 32 6.56 -0.51 -14.49
N GLY A 33 7.26 0.08 -15.46
CA GLY A 33 7.26 -0.41 -16.84
C GLY A 33 7.74 -1.86 -16.99
N ASN A 34 8.47 -2.41 -16.02
CA ASN A 34 8.86 -3.83 -16.01
C ASN A 34 7.67 -4.77 -15.82
N LEU A 35 6.52 -4.25 -15.36
CA LEU A 35 5.31 -5.03 -15.13
C LEU A 35 4.45 -5.19 -16.40
N GLU A 36 4.75 -4.49 -17.49
CA GLU A 36 3.92 -4.45 -18.71
C GLU A 36 3.69 -5.86 -19.29
N ASP A 37 4.72 -6.71 -19.27
CA ASP A 37 4.69 -8.09 -19.76
C ASP A 37 4.35 -9.12 -18.65
N HIS A 38 4.01 -8.66 -17.44
CA HIS A 38 3.80 -9.50 -16.25
C HIS A 38 2.41 -9.26 -15.64
N PRO A 39 1.31 -9.67 -16.31
CA PRO A 39 -0.05 -9.25 -15.98
C PRO A 39 -0.50 -9.64 -14.56
N VAL A 40 -0.03 -10.77 -14.03
CA VAL A 40 -0.35 -11.21 -12.66
C VAL A 40 0.24 -10.23 -11.63
N THR A 41 1.55 -9.95 -11.74
CA THR A 41 2.24 -9.00 -10.87
C THR A 41 1.72 -7.59 -11.08
N ALA A 42 1.44 -7.17 -12.32
CA ALA A 42 0.83 -5.87 -12.61
C ALA A 42 -0.54 -5.73 -11.93
N THR A 43 -1.36 -6.79 -11.93
CA THR A 43 -2.67 -6.79 -11.26
C THR A 43 -2.52 -6.74 -9.74
N GLN A 44 -1.56 -7.48 -9.17
CA GLN A 44 -1.22 -7.42 -7.75
C GLN A 44 -0.80 -6.00 -7.33
N THR A 45 0.18 -5.42 -8.01
CA THR A 45 0.67 -4.08 -7.73
C THR A 45 -0.42 -3.04 -7.91
N LEU A 46 -1.20 -3.12 -8.99
CA LEU A 46 -2.32 -2.22 -9.19
C LEU A 46 -3.36 -2.32 -8.07
N ALA A 47 -3.63 -3.52 -7.56
CA ALA A 47 -4.52 -3.68 -6.42
C ALA A 47 -3.96 -2.99 -5.15
N HIS A 48 -2.66 -3.04 -4.92
CA HIS A 48 -2.00 -2.29 -3.85
C HIS A 48 -2.16 -0.76 -4.05
N GLU A 49 -1.76 -0.25 -5.22
CA GLU A 49 -1.82 1.19 -5.53
C GLU A 49 -3.26 1.75 -5.48
N VAL A 50 -4.26 0.96 -5.88
CA VAL A 50 -5.67 1.37 -5.75
C VAL A 50 -6.06 1.58 -4.28
N GLY A 51 -5.49 0.81 -3.36
CA GLY A 51 -5.74 1.02 -1.93
C GLY A 51 -5.16 2.35 -1.44
N HIS A 52 -3.93 2.69 -1.83
CA HIS A 52 -3.39 4.03 -1.59
C HIS A 52 -4.28 5.14 -2.21
N ALA A 53 -4.66 5.00 -3.47
CA ALA A 53 -5.47 6.00 -4.18
C ALA A 53 -6.84 6.24 -3.52
N THR A 54 -7.41 5.24 -2.86
CA THR A 54 -8.74 5.31 -2.25
C THR A 54 -8.73 5.55 -0.74
N TYR A 55 -7.59 5.37 -0.07
CA TYR A 55 -7.44 5.71 1.34
C TYR A 55 -7.16 7.20 1.53
N PRO A 56 -7.96 7.93 2.33
CA PRO A 56 -7.74 9.35 2.59
C PRO A 56 -6.63 9.57 3.63
N LEU A 57 -5.38 9.27 3.26
CA LEU A 57 -4.21 9.51 4.10
C LEU A 57 -4.18 10.96 4.60
N ARG A 58 -3.98 11.12 5.91
CA ARG A 58 -3.63 12.38 6.56
C ARG A 58 -2.35 12.18 7.33
N GLU A 59 -1.24 12.63 6.76
CA GLU A 59 0.07 12.61 7.40
C GLU A 59 0.05 13.45 8.67
N ASP A 60 0.49 12.87 9.80
CA ASP A 60 0.50 13.54 11.09
C ASP A 60 1.92 13.97 11.49
N CYS A 61 2.32 15.18 11.07
CA CYS A 61 3.61 15.77 11.45
C CYS A 61 3.68 16.25 12.93
N SER A 62 2.74 15.91 13.82
CA SER A 62 2.80 16.33 15.24
C SER A 62 3.95 15.70 16.03
N SER A 63 4.41 14.52 15.60
CA SER A 63 5.60 13.85 16.12
C SER A 63 6.11 12.81 15.11
N LYS A 64 7.36 12.38 15.25
CA LYS A 64 7.94 11.32 14.41
C LYS A 64 7.12 10.03 14.44
N ALA A 65 6.68 9.63 15.64
CA ALA A 65 5.86 8.44 15.81
C ALA A 65 4.47 8.59 15.17
N ALA A 66 3.83 9.75 15.32
CA ALA A 66 2.53 10.01 14.69
C ALA A 66 2.63 9.98 13.16
N TYR A 67 3.68 10.57 12.60
CA TYR A 67 3.92 10.57 11.16
C TYR A 67 4.13 9.14 10.64
N VAL A 68 5.06 8.39 11.24
CA VAL A 68 5.34 7.00 10.87
C VAL A 68 4.08 6.13 10.97
N ASN A 69 3.29 6.29 12.04
CA ASN A 69 2.05 5.54 12.19
C ASN A 69 1.04 5.89 11.08
N SER A 70 0.86 7.18 10.77
CA SER A 70 -0.08 7.61 9.72
C SER A 70 0.31 7.10 8.33
N THR A 71 1.60 7.03 8.00
CA THR A 71 2.07 6.51 6.72
C THR A 71 2.04 4.98 6.68
N LEU A 72 2.31 4.29 7.78
CA LEU A 72 2.18 2.83 7.85
C LEU A 72 0.72 2.37 7.79
N GLU A 73 -0.23 3.17 8.31
CA GLU A 73 -1.66 2.91 8.10
C GLU A 73 -2.06 2.98 6.61
N ASP A 74 -1.38 3.79 5.80
CA ASP A 74 -1.58 3.84 4.35
C ASP A 74 -1.11 2.56 3.65
N GLU A 75 0.07 2.03 4.03
CA GLU A 75 0.54 0.71 3.58
C GLU A 75 -0.41 -0.41 4.02
N GLY A 76 -0.96 -0.29 5.24
CA GLY A 76 -2.03 -1.15 5.74
C GLY A 76 -3.26 -1.11 4.84
N ALA A 77 -3.72 0.09 4.45
CA ALA A 77 -4.89 0.26 3.58
C ALA A 77 -4.66 -0.32 2.18
N ALA A 78 -3.46 -0.13 1.62
CA ALA A 78 -3.06 -0.69 0.34
C ALA A 78 -3.04 -2.22 0.35
N THR A 79 -2.44 -2.81 1.38
CA THR A 79 -2.37 -4.26 1.56
C THR A 79 -3.76 -4.88 1.78
N ILE A 80 -4.64 -4.24 2.57
CA ILE A 80 -6.04 -4.66 2.72
C ILE A 80 -6.74 -4.70 1.36
N ASN A 81 -6.56 -3.67 0.53
CA ASN A 81 -7.18 -3.64 -0.79
C ASN A 81 -6.61 -4.73 -1.72
N ASN A 82 -5.30 -4.99 -1.68
CA ASN A 82 -4.70 -6.11 -2.42
C ASN A 82 -5.30 -7.46 -1.98
N ILE A 83 -5.40 -7.72 -0.67
CA ILE A 83 -5.99 -8.97 -0.15
C ILE A 83 -7.44 -9.12 -0.60
N LYS A 84 -8.22 -8.04 -0.50
CA LYS A 84 -9.61 -8.02 -0.94
C LYS A 84 -9.74 -8.40 -2.41
N VAL A 85 -9.01 -7.72 -3.29
CA VAL A 85 -9.05 -7.97 -4.75
C VAL A 85 -8.60 -9.39 -5.07
N ARG A 86 -7.52 -9.88 -4.43
CA ARG A 86 -7.06 -11.26 -4.60
C ARG A 86 -8.16 -12.27 -4.25
N ARG A 87 -8.84 -12.09 -3.10
CA ARG A 87 -9.93 -12.97 -2.67
C ARG A 87 -11.13 -12.91 -3.60
N GLU A 88 -11.48 -11.73 -4.11
CA GLU A 88 -12.54 -11.56 -5.10
C GLU A 88 -12.22 -12.29 -6.42
N ILE A 89 -10.99 -12.20 -6.91
CA ILE A 89 -10.55 -12.93 -8.12
C ILE A 89 -10.65 -14.44 -7.92
N LEU A 90 -10.12 -14.95 -6.80
CA LEU A 90 -10.16 -16.37 -6.46
C LEU A 90 -11.59 -16.90 -6.32
N ALA A 91 -12.48 -16.15 -5.67
CA ALA A 91 -13.88 -16.51 -5.51
C ALA A 91 -14.64 -16.61 -6.84
N ASN A 92 -14.14 -15.95 -7.89
CA ASN A 92 -14.69 -16.00 -9.25
C ASN A 92 -13.90 -16.93 -10.19
N GLY A 93 -13.04 -17.80 -9.64
CA GLY A 93 -12.28 -18.78 -10.41
C GLY A 93 -11.10 -18.21 -11.21
N GLY A 94 -10.69 -16.97 -10.92
CA GLY A 94 -9.52 -16.36 -11.55
C GLY A 94 -8.19 -16.83 -10.95
N GLN A 95 -7.10 -16.40 -11.57
CA GLN A 95 -5.74 -16.73 -11.14
C GLN A 95 -5.38 -16.04 -9.82
N ASP A 96 -4.64 -16.72 -8.94
CA ASP A 96 -4.08 -16.12 -7.73
C ASP A 96 -3.03 -15.05 -8.09
N ILE A 97 -3.33 -13.79 -7.76
CA ILE A 97 -2.40 -12.67 -7.94
C ILE A 97 -1.43 -12.49 -6.76
N GLY A 98 -1.61 -13.20 -5.65
CA GLY A 98 -0.81 -13.06 -4.44
C GLY A 98 -1.02 -11.74 -3.69
N ILE A 99 -0.16 -11.50 -2.70
CA ILE A 99 -0.10 -10.27 -1.91
C ILE A 99 1.27 -9.64 -2.16
N ALA A 100 1.31 -8.33 -2.40
CA ALA A 100 2.56 -7.58 -2.58
C ALA A 100 3.44 -7.63 -1.31
N GLY A 101 4.74 -7.50 -1.49
CA GLY A 101 5.71 -7.56 -0.39
C GLY A 101 6.22 -8.98 -0.07
N ASN A 102 6.95 -9.09 1.03
CA ASN A 102 7.61 -10.29 1.51
C ASN A 102 6.59 -11.35 2.00
N SER A 103 6.70 -12.55 1.45
CA SER A 103 5.78 -13.66 1.74
C SER A 103 5.80 -14.12 3.19
N THR A 104 6.86 -13.84 3.96
CA THR A 104 6.91 -14.16 5.40
C THR A 104 5.87 -13.37 6.19
N ASN A 105 5.46 -12.20 5.69
CA ASN A 105 4.51 -11.32 6.37
C ASN A 105 3.04 -11.63 6.01
N HIS A 106 2.81 -12.33 4.89
CA HIS A 106 1.46 -12.54 4.34
C HIS A 106 0.49 -13.23 5.31
N ALA A 107 0.98 -14.12 6.17
CA ALA A 107 0.15 -14.78 7.17
C ALA A 107 -0.41 -13.78 8.20
N SER A 108 0.41 -12.84 8.66
CA SER A 108 -0.01 -11.78 9.57
C SER A 108 -1.01 -10.82 8.89
N TYR A 109 -0.78 -10.48 7.62
CA TYR A 109 -1.68 -9.61 6.86
C TYR A 109 -3.06 -10.23 6.68
N ASN A 110 -3.11 -11.52 6.32
CA ASN A 110 -4.38 -12.23 6.22
C ASN A 110 -5.07 -12.33 7.57
N LYS A 111 -4.34 -12.61 8.67
CA LYS A 111 -4.91 -12.66 10.01
C LYS A 111 -5.59 -11.34 10.39
N ALA A 112 -4.94 -10.20 10.13
CA ALA A 112 -5.51 -8.88 10.40
C ALA A 112 -6.74 -8.60 9.53
N TYR A 113 -6.69 -8.95 8.23
CA TYR A 113 -7.83 -8.81 7.34
C TYR A 113 -9.01 -9.72 7.74
N ASP A 114 -8.74 -10.96 8.15
CA ASP A 114 -9.75 -11.89 8.63
C ASP A 114 -10.41 -11.38 9.92
N GLN A 115 -9.64 -10.80 10.83
CA GLN A 115 -10.16 -10.17 12.03
C GLN A 115 -11.09 -8.99 11.67
N PHE A 116 -10.69 -8.14 10.72
CA PHE A 116 -11.55 -7.08 10.19
C PHE A 116 -12.88 -7.61 9.62
N LEU A 117 -12.89 -8.75 8.93
CA LEU A 117 -14.14 -9.35 8.45
C LEU A 117 -15.07 -9.81 9.58
N LEU A 118 -14.54 -10.09 10.77
CA LEU A 118 -15.31 -10.54 11.93
C LEU A 118 -15.88 -9.38 12.74
N ASP A 119 -15.10 -8.32 12.96
CA ASP A 119 -15.47 -7.22 13.86
C ASP A 119 -15.86 -5.92 13.14
N GLY A 120 -15.53 -5.78 11.85
CA GLY A 120 -15.77 -4.58 11.06
C GLY A 120 -14.77 -3.43 11.33
N ASP A 121 -13.71 -3.65 12.11
CA ASP A 121 -12.72 -2.63 12.48
C ASP A 121 -11.57 -2.56 11.46
N ALA A 122 -11.80 -1.80 10.38
CA ALA A 122 -10.78 -1.58 9.36
C ALA A 122 -9.58 -0.76 9.88
N ASP A 123 -9.76 0.06 10.91
CA ASP A 123 -8.68 0.87 11.49
C ASP A 123 -7.70 -0.03 12.23
N ALA A 124 -8.20 -0.98 13.03
CA ALA A 124 -7.36 -1.96 13.72
C ALA A 124 -6.58 -2.85 12.74
N ALA A 125 -7.21 -3.30 11.66
CA ALA A 125 -6.51 -4.10 10.64
C ALA A 125 -5.41 -3.30 9.92
N ARG A 126 -5.66 -2.03 9.58
CA ARG A 126 -4.65 -1.16 8.96
C ARG A 126 -3.45 -0.96 9.86
N ARG A 127 -3.67 -0.68 11.15
CA ARG A 127 -2.59 -0.54 12.13
C ARG A 127 -1.78 -1.82 12.28
N ALA A 128 -2.45 -2.96 12.44
CA ALA A 128 -1.78 -4.25 12.60
C ALA A 128 -0.94 -4.63 11.37
N ILE A 129 -1.46 -4.37 10.16
CA ILE A 129 -0.71 -4.60 8.92
C ILE A 129 0.45 -3.60 8.80
N GLY A 130 0.19 -2.33 9.05
CA GLY A 130 1.19 -1.26 8.97
C GLY A 130 2.37 -1.48 9.92
N GLU A 131 2.12 -1.92 11.15
CA GLU A 131 3.16 -2.29 12.11
C GLU A 131 4.07 -3.39 11.57
N GLN A 132 3.49 -4.50 11.10
CA GLN A 132 4.27 -5.57 10.48
C GLN A 132 5.01 -5.10 9.23
N PHE A 133 4.37 -4.26 8.40
CA PHE A 133 4.96 -3.74 7.16
C PHE A 133 6.18 -2.85 7.44
N GLY A 134 6.10 -2.02 8.48
CA GLY A 134 7.16 -1.08 8.86
C GLY A 134 8.50 -1.75 9.16
N GLU A 135 8.48 -2.93 9.76
CA GLU A 135 9.69 -3.70 10.13
C GLU A 135 10.00 -4.83 9.14
N GLY A 136 8.95 -5.45 8.56
CA GLY A 136 9.06 -6.67 7.76
C GLY A 136 9.24 -6.43 6.26
N GLU A 137 9.01 -5.22 5.76
CA GLU A 137 9.19 -4.84 4.37
C GLU A 137 10.33 -3.84 4.21
N LEU A 138 11.01 -3.90 3.06
CA LEU A 138 12.10 -2.99 2.72
C LEU A 138 11.69 -2.13 1.53
N THR A 139 12.04 -0.84 1.59
CA THR A 139 11.89 0.05 0.44
C THR A 139 12.72 -0.44 -0.75
N SER A 140 12.18 -0.32 -1.96
CA SER A 140 12.83 -0.84 -3.16
C SER A 140 14.12 -0.09 -3.54
N ASN A 141 14.19 1.20 -3.22
CA ASN A 141 15.28 2.11 -3.59
C ASN A 141 16.40 2.20 -2.53
N THR A 142 16.07 2.34 -1.25
CA THR A 142 17.06 2.52 -0.17
C THR A 142 17.35 1.23 0.59
N ARG A 143 16.50 0.20 0.44
CA ARG A 143 16.58 -1.08 1.17
C ARG A 143 16.48 -0.94 2.69
N GLN A 144 16.01 0.20 3.19
CA GLN A 144 15.68 0.40 4.60
C GLN A 144 14.29 -0.16 4.91
N PRO A 145 14.06 -0.62 6.16
CA PRO A 145 12.72 -0.86 6.67
C PRO A 145 11.83 0.38 6.48
N TYR A 146 10.55 0.18 6.15
CA TYR A 146 9.62 1.30 5.89
C TYR A 146 9.47 2.25 7.08
N ALA A 147 9.47 1.73 8.32
CA ALA A 147 9.40 2.56 9.52
C ALA A 147 10.61 3.50 9.64
N GLU A 148 11.82 3.01 9.32
CA GLU A 148 13.03 3.82 9.30
C GLU A 148 12.98 4.87 8.19
N TYR A 149 12.58 4.44 6.98
CA TYR A 149 12.45 5.32 5.82
C TYR A 149 11.52 6.50 6.08
N TYR A 150 10.30 6.25 6.58
CA TYR A 150 9.35 7.31 6.94
C TYR A 150 9.85 8.17 8.09
N GLY A 151 10.52 7.57 9.07
CA GLY A 151 11.13 8.30 10.17
C GLY A 151 12.21 9.28 9.69
N ASN A 152 13.06 8.86 8.74
CA ASN A 152 14.08 9.72 8.15
C ASN A 152 13.44 10.84 7.30
N TRP A 153 12.35 10.54 6.60
CA TRP A 153 11.59 11.55 5.85
C TRP A 153 11.01 12.61 6.79
N TYR A 154 10.43 12.20 7.94
CA TYR A 154 9.91 13.12 8.95
C TYR A 154 10.99 14.11 9.41
N ASP A 155 12.18 13.61 9.79
CA ASP A 155 13.27 14.44 10.31
C ASP A 155 13.73 15.51 9.29
N ALA A 156 13.59 15.21 7.99
CA ALA A 156 14.00 16.11 6.90
C ALA A 156 12.91 17.08 6.44
N ASN A 157 11.63 16.79 6.64
CA ASN A 157 10.53 17.51 5.98
C ASN A 157 9.44 18.05 6.91
N CYS A 158 9.16 17.40 8.04
CA CYS A 158 8.22 17.97 9.00
C CYS A 158 8.92 19.09 9.79
N PRO A 159 8.23 20.19 10.12
CA PRO A 159 8.82 21.26 10.91
C PRO A 159 9.33 20.68 12.22
N SER A 160 10.57 20.98 12.59
CA SER A 160 11.01 20.73 13.96
C SER A 160 10.04 21.46 14.88
N ALA A 161 9.37 20.72 15.77
CA ALA A 161 8.68 21.31 16.90
C ALA A 161 9.73 22.15 17.64
N LYS A 162 9.68 23.47 17.44
CA LYS A 162 10.56 24.42 18.11
C LYS A 162 10.29 24.42 19.60
#